data_AF-A4T7Z0-F1
#
_entry.id   AF-A4T7Z0-F1
#
_cell.length_a   1.000
_cell.length_b   1.000
_cell.length_c   1.000
_cell.angle_alpha   90.00
_cell.angle_beta   90.00
_cell.angle_gamma   90.00
#
_symmetry.space_group_name_H-M   'P 1'
#
loop_
_entity.id
_entity.type
_entity.pdbx_description
1 polymer ?
#
loop_
_entity_poly.entity_id
_entity_poly.type
_entity_poly.pdbx_seq_one_letter_code
_entity_poly.pdbx_strand_id
1 'polypeptide(L)'
;MAEYRLEDLARASGVSARNIRAYRERGLLDAPRRVGRAALYDDYHLSQLNTISELLRKGYNSAHIAEFFESIRQGADLADILGLQRAVLGRDAEESERHGGPVHIDPHGEEGRELVRYGMAEVVDGRLMMVDDTAAEILDRAPDPALYIRALVRFVEGAQESVDALAEAFVTNLTEVYHARVGVDRLPRPEDSDVLRQVIEDYRALGDRVMAVQFAKATRRHMVASASGYTAGILLDGAWQPRRGA
;
A
#
# COMPACT_ATOMS: atom_id res chain seq x y z
N MET A 1 2.86 28.74 -25.83
CA MET A 1 1.95 27.64 -26.21
C MET A 1 1.36 27.97 -27.55
N ALA A 2 1.52 27.09 -28.53
CA ALA A 2 0.83 27.23 -29.80
C ALA A 2 -0.67 26.93 -29.60
N GLU A 3 -1.52 27.65 -30.34
CA GLU A 3 -2.96 27.41 -30.34
C GLU A 3 -3.36 26.75 -31.66
N TYR A 4 -4.08 25.62 -31.57
CA TYR A 4 -4.55 24.85 -32.71
C TYR A 4 -6.07 24.94 -32.80
N ARG A 5 -6.59 25.16 -34.02
CA ARG A 5 -7.98 24.79 -34.32
C ARG A 5 -8.05 23.28 -34.56
N LEU A 6 -9.25 22.72 -34.53
CA LEU A 6 -9.45 21.28 -34.68
C LEU A 6 -8.76 20.68 -35.93
N GLU A 7 -8.81 21.38 -37.06
CA GLU A 7 -8.19 20.89 -38.31
C GLU A 7 -6.66 20.99 -38.28
N ASP A 8 -6.11 22.02 -37.64
CA ASP A 8 -4.67 22.19 -37.47
C ASP A 8 -4.13 21.13 -36.51
N LEU A 9 -4.85 20.86 -35.43
CA LEU A 9 -4.52 19.80 -34.48
C LEU A 9 -4.58 18.41 -35.14
N ALA A 10 -5.58 18.17 -35.97
CA ALA A 10 -5.69 16.92 -36.73
C ALA A 10 -4.49 16.71 -37.66
N ARG A 11 -4.03 17.77 -38.32
CA ARG A 11 -2.85 17.72 -39.19
C ARG A 11 -1.57 17.50 -38.39
N ALA A 12 -1.41 18.20 -37.26
CA ALA A 12 -0.23 18.11 -36.42
C ALA A 12 -0.10 16.75 -35.71
N SER A 13 -1.22 16.18 -35.25
CA SER A 13 -1.25 14.89 -34.54
C SER A 13 -1.34 13.68 -35.47
N GLY A 14 -1.74 13.86 -36.72
CA GLY A 14 -2.08 12.75 -37.64
C GLY A 14 -3.40 12.05 -37.29
N VAL A 15 -4.15 12.52 -36.29
CA VAL A 15 -5.44 11.97 -35.88
C VAL A 15 -6.56 12.72 -36.61
N SER A 16 -7.52 12.00 -37.21
CA SER A 16 -8.63 12.66 -37.91
C SER A 16 -9.48 13.53 -36.96
N ALA A 17 -10.01 14.65 -37.47
CA ALA A 17 -10.89 15.53 -36.70
C ALA A 17 -12.13 14.80 -36.13
N ARG A 18 -12.60 13.74 -36.82
CA ARG A 18 -13.65 12.85 -36.32
C ARG A 18 -13.21 12.10 -35.06
N ASN A 19 -12.03 11.49 -35.09
CA ASN A 19 -11.50 10.75 -33.94
C ASN A 19 -11.18 11.68 -32.77
N ILE A 20 -10.66 12.88 -33.03
CA ILE A 20 -10.42 13.87 -31.97
C ILE A 20 -11.72 14.22 -31.23
N ARG A 21 -12.83 14.42 -31.96
CA ARG A 21 -14.16 14.64 -31.33
C ARG A 21 -14.60 13.43 -30.52
N ALA A 22 -14.46 12.23 -31.07
CA ALA A 22 -14.82 10.99 -30.39
C ALA A 22 -13.98 10.74 -29.12
N TYR A 23 -12.67 11.06 -29.15
CA TYR A 23 -11.80 10.96 -27.98
C TYR A 23 -12.19 11.94 -26.89
N ARG A 24 -12.55 13.17 -27.25
CA ARG A 24 -13.08 14.15 -26.31
C ARG A 24 -14.41 13.69 -25.69
N GLU A 25 -15.34 13.19 -26.51
CA GLU A 25 -16.64 12.69 -26.02
C GLU A 25 -16.51 11.51 -25.06
N ARG A 26 -15.45 10.71 -25.23
CA ARG A 26 -15.15 9.55 -24.38
C ARG A 26 -14.21 9.86 -23.20
N GLY A 27 -13.81 11.13 -23.00
CA GLY A 27 -12.94 11.55 -21.91
C GLY A 27 -11.45 11.22 -22.08
N LEU A 28 -11.01 10.76 -23.26
CA LEU A 28 -9.60 10.50 -23.56
C LEU A 28 -8.80 11.80 -23.80
N LEU A 29 -9.48 12.86 -24.25
CA LEU A 29 -8.86 14.14 -24.58
C LEU A 29 -9.54 15.24 -23.77
N ASP A 30 -8.75 16.11 -23.18
CA ASP A 30 -9.26 17.21 -22.37
C ASP A 30 -10.12 18.17 -23.22
N ALA A 31 -11.01 18.88 -22.50
CA ALA A 31 -11.91 19.81 -23.15
C ALA A 31 -11.11 21.04 -23.66
N PRO A 32 -11.30 21.44 -24.93
CA PRO A 32 -10.62 22.61 -25.47
C PRO A 32 -11.11 23.88 -24.79
N ARG A 33 -10.22 24.88 -24.72
CA ARG A 33 -10.61 26.22 -24.27
C ARG A 33 -11.55 26.85 -25.30
N ARG A 34 -12.66 27.40 -24.83
CA ARG A 34 -13.63 28.09 -25.68
C ARG A 34 -13.33 29.59 -25.71
N VAL A 35 -13.12 30.14 -26.90
CA VAL A 35 -12.99 31.58 -27.14
C VAL A 35 -14.06 31.99 -28.14
N GLY A 36 -15.12 32.62 -27.65
CA GLY A 36 -16.32 32.91 -28.43
C GLY A 36 -16.96 31.62 -28.96
N ARG A 37 -17.06 31.49 -30.29
CA ARG A 37 -17.59 30.28 -30.96
C ARG A 37 -16.50 29.28 -31.36
N ALA A 38 -15.22 29.58 -31.11
CA ALA A 38 -14.10 28.72 -31.48
C ALA A 38 -13.66 27.84 -30.30
N ALA A 39 -13.39 26.57 -30.60
CA ALA A 39 -12.67 25.66 -29.71
C ALA A 39 -11.18 25.70 -30.08
N LEU A 40 -10.36 26.10 -29.11
CA LEU A 40 -8.91 26.18 -29.25
C LEU A 40 -8.26 25.09 -28.40
N TYR A 41 -7.34 24.40 -29.04
CA TYR A 41 -6.48 23.39 -28.45
C TYR A 41 -5.08 23.96 -28.32
N ASP A 42 -4.25 23.37 -27.48
CA ASP A 42 -2.86 23.80 -27.27
C ASP A 42 -1.90 22.60 -27.39
N ASP A 43 -0.62 22.85 -27.12
CA ASP A 43 0.44 21.83 -27.19
C ASP A 43 0.19 20.66 -26.22
N TYR A 44 -0.55 20.88 -25.13
CA TYR A 44 -0.93 19.81 -24.20
C TYR A 44 -1.88 18.81 -24.88
N HIS A 45 -2.88 19.31 -25.61
CA HIS A 45 -3.80 18.45 -26.36
C HIS A 45 -3.08 17.68 -27.49
N LEU A 46 -2.08 18.30 -28.13
CA LEU A 46 -1.26 17.61 -29.12
C LEU A 46 -0.45 16.47 -28.48
N SER A 47 0.14 16.72 -27.32
CA SER A 47 0.84 15.68 -26.56
C SER A 47 -0.08 14.53 -26.16
N GLN A 48 -1.28 14.83 -25.63
CA GLN A 48 -2.29 13.82 -25.30
C GLN A 48 -2.66 12.96 -26.52
N LEU A 49 -2.89 13.57 -27.69
CA LEU A 49 -3.21 12.83 -28.93
C LEU A 49 -2.08 11.90 -29.40
N ASN A 50 -0.83 12.33 -29.25
CA ASN A 50 0.32 11.49 -29.57
C ASN A 50 0.42 10.29 -28.61
N THR A 51 0.21 10.52 -27.31
CA THR A 51 0.17 9.45 -26.29
C THR A 51 -0.96 8.46 -26.55
N ILE A 52 -2.18 8.94 -26.81
CA ILE A 52 -3.34 8.09 -27.16
C ILE A 52 -2.99 7.20 -28.36
N SER A 53 -2.40 7.79 -29.41
CA SER A 53 -2.04 7.05 -30.63
C SER A 53 -0.99 5.97 -30.35
N GLU A 54 0.00 6.27 -29.50
CA GLU A 54 1.03 5.31 -29.12
C GLU A 54 0.44 4.16 -28.29
N LEU A 55 -0.43 4.45 -27.31
CA LEU A 55 -1.08 3.44 -26.48
C LEU A 55 -2.02 2.55 -27.30
N LEU A 56 -2.81 3.12 -28.20
CA LEU A 56 -3.65 2.33 -29.12
C LEU A 56 -2.79 1.41 -29.99
N ARG A 57 -1.64 1.87 -30.51
CA ARG A 57 -0.70 1.05 -31.29
C ARG A 57 -0.10 -0.08 -30.45
N LYS A 58 0.08 0.13 -29.14
CA LYS A 58 0.55 -0.89 -28.20
C LYS A 58 -0.52 -1.91 -27.80
N GLY A 59 -1.76 -1.75 -28.26
CA GLY A 59 -2.88 -2.68 -28.04
C GLY A 59 -3.82 -2.31 -26.89
N TYR A 60 -3.67 -1.13 -26.30
CA TYR A 60 -4.59 -0.66 -25.26
C TYR A 60 -5.93 -0.28 -25.89
N ASN A 61 -7.03 -0.63 -25.22
CA ASN A 61 -8.36 -0.22 -25.67
C ASN A 61 -8.66 1.23 -25.25
N SER A 62 -9.61 1.88 -25.92
CA SER A 62 -9.94 3.29 -25.64
C SER A 62 -10.55 3.54 -24.26
N ALA A 63 -11.17 2.53 -23.63
CA ALA A 63 -11.76 2.68 -22.31
C ALA A 63 -10.68 2.77 -21.22
N HIS A 64 -9.68 1.88 -21.24
CA HIS A 64 -8.54 1.92 -20.31
C HIS A 64 -7.71 3.20 -20.47
N ILE A 65 -7.54 3.69 -21.70
CA ILE A 65 -6.84 4.96 -21.95
C ILE A 65 -7.63 6.15 -21.37
N ALA A 66 -8.97 6.14 -21.48
CA ALA A 66 -9.81 7.20 -20.90
C ALA A 66 -9.71 7.22 -19.37
N GLU A 67 -9.76 6.04 -18.75
CA GLU A 67 -9.59 5.85 -17.30
C GLU A 67 -8.22 6.35 -16.83
N PHE A 68 -7.14 6.03 -17.54
CA PHE A 68 -5.80 6.55 -17.25
C PHE A 68 -5.75 8.09 -17.24
N PHE A 69 -6.32 8.75 -18.25
CA PHE A 69 -6.32 10.21 -18.29
C PHE A 69 -7.24 10.84 -17.23
N GLU A 70 -8.36 10.20 -16.90
CA GLU A 70 -9.25 10.67 -15.82
C GLU A 70 -8.57 10.58 -14.45
N SER A 71 -7.88 9.48 -14.17
CA SER A 71 -7.15 9.28 -12.92
C SER A 71 -5.97 10.25 -12.78
N ILE A 72 -5.23 10.54 -13.86
CA ILE A 72 -4.20 11.60 -13.86
C ILE A 72 -4.80 12.97 -13.53
N ARG A 73 -5.99 13.30 -14.06
CA ARG A 73 -6.69 14.56 -13.73
C ARG A 73 -7.06 14.64 -12.25
N GLN A 74 -7.35 13.49 -11.63
CA GLN A 74 -7.69 13.38 -10.23
C GLN A 74 -6.46 13.26 -9.30
N GLY A 75 -5.25 13.22 -9.87
CA GLY A 75 -3.99 13.08 -9.11
C GLY A 75 -3.77 11.68 -8.54
N ALA A 76 -4.44 10.67 -9.09
CA ALA A 76 -4.32 9.27 -8.67
C ALA A 76 -2.99 8.64 -9.14
N ASP A 77 -2.51 7.66 -8.37
CA ASP A 77 -1.25 6.97 -8.62
C ASP A 77 -1.40 5.97 -9.77
N LEU A 78 -0.31 5.69 -10.50
CA LEU A 78 -0.30 4.71 -11.60
C LEU A 78 -0.75 3.31 -11.15
N ALA A 79 -0.57 2.99 -9.85
CA ALA A 79 -1.09 1.78 -9.22
C ALA A 79 -2.64 1.72 -9.18
N ASP A 80 -3.34 2.86 -9.06
CA ASP A 80 -4.80 2.97 -9.21
C ASP A 80 -5.24 2.57 -10.61
N ILE A 81 -4.49 3.06 -11.60
CA ILE A 81 -4.84 2.94 -13.02
C ILE A 81 -4.69 1.50 -13.53
N LEU A 82 -3.77 0.72 -12.95
CA LEU A 82 -3.52 -0.67 -13.34
C LEU A 82 -4.33 -1.68 -12.50
N GLY A 83 -5.24 -1.21 -11.63
CA GLY A 83 -5.98 -2.07 -10.72
C GLY A 83 -5.07 -2.84 -9.76
N LEU A 84 -3.91 -2.26 -9.44
CA LEU A 84 -2.89 -2.84 -8.56
C LEU A 84 -3.09 -2.42 -7.11
N GLN A 85 -3.95 -1.43 -6.83
CA GLN A 85 -4.24 -0.94 -5.48
C GLN A 85 -4.52 -2.06 -4.49
N ARG A 86 -5.36 -3.03 -4.86
CA ARG A 86 -5.66 -4.16 -3.96
C ARG A 86 -4.43 -5.04 -3.68
N ALA A 87 -3.49 -5.14 -4.62
CA ALA A 87 -2.24 -5.85 -4.42
C ALA A 87 -1.19 -5.01 -3.68
N VAL A 88 -1.19 -3.69 -3.87
CA VAL A 88 -0.24 -2.73 -3.26
C VAL A 88 -0.64 -2.39 -1.82
N LEU A 89 -1.89 -1.96 -1.60
CA LEU A 89 -2.45 -1.68 -0.29
C LEU A 89 -2.60 -2.97 0.53
N GLY A 90 -2.82 -4.10 -0.15
CA GLY A 90 -3.18 -5.37 0.49
C GLY A 90 -4.69 -5.58 0.48
N ARG A 91 -5.13 -6.79 0.82
CA ARG A 91 -6.56 -7.13 0.87
C ARG A 91 -7.22 -6.52 2.12
N ASP A 92 -7.34 -5.20 2.18
CA ASP A 92 -8.02 -4.53 3.30
C ASP A 92 -9.50 -4.98 3.43
N ALA A 93 -10.14 -5.43 2.34
CA ALA A 93 -11.56 -5.76 2.34
C ALA A 93 -11.92 -7.21 2.73
N GLU A 94 -10.99 -8.18 2.68
CA GLU A 94 -11.28 -9.60 3.04
C GLU A 94 -10.69 -9.99 4.40
N GLU A 95 -9.68 -9.26 4.90
CA GLU A 95 -9.21 -9.40 6.29
C GLU A 95 -10.07 -8.58 7.27
N SER A 96 -10.70 -7.47 6.84
CA SER A 96 -11.70 -6.73 7.65
C SER A 96 -12.95 -7.54 8.03
N GLU A 97 -13.24 -8.65 7.34
CA GLU A 97 -14.35 -9.54 7.76
C GLU A 97 -13.94 -10.55 8.84
N ARG A 98 -12.64 -10.65 9.16
CA ARG A 98 -12.11 -11.48 10.24
C ARG A 98 -11.72 -10.58 11.41
N HIS A 99 -12.73 -9.99 12.04
CA HIS A 99 -12.54 -9.46 13.38
C HIS A 99 -12.10 -10.63 14.26
N GLY A 100 -10.94 -10.50 14.89
CA GLY A 100 -10.52 -11.43 15.93
C GLY A 100 -11.41 -11.32 17.18
N GLY A 101 -10.98 -11.93 18.28
CA GLY A 101 -11.74 -11.94 19.53
C GLY A 101 -11.97 -10.56 20.18
N PRO A 102 -13.08 -10.38 20.93
CA PRO A 102 -13.31 -9.18 21.74
C PRO A 102 -12.31 -9.10 22.89
N VAL A 103 -12.00 -7.87 23.34
CA VAL A 103 -11.15 -7.66 24.53
C VAL A 103 -11.85 -6.75 25.52
N HIS A 104 -11.68 -7.04 26.81
CA HIS A 104 -12.22 -6.23 27.91
C HIS A 104 -11.37 -4.98 28.20
N ILE A 105 -11.21 -4.12 27.18
CA ILE A 105 -10.52 -2.83 27.25
C ILE A 105 -11.47 -1.72 26.83
N ASP A 106 -11.43 -0.59 27.54
CA ASP A 106 -12.20 0.60 27.16
C ASP A 106 -11.74 1.12 25.78
N PRO A 107 -12.61 1.10 24.75
CA PRO A 107 -12.26 1.60 23.42
C PRO A 107 -11.87 3.08 23.41
N HIS A 108 -12.37 3.86 24.37
CA HIS A 108 -12.08 5.29 24.50
C HIS A 108 -10.92 5.58 25.47
N GLY A 109 -10.41 4.56 26.14
CA GLY A 109 -9.23 4.64 27.00
C GLY A 109 -7.95 4.93 26.22
N GLU A 110 -6.83 5.07 26.94
CA GLU A 110 -5.51 5.23 26.32
C GLU A 110 -5.13 3.99 25.51
N GLU A 111 -5.17 2.81 26.13
CA GLU A 111 -4.82 1.53 25.51
C GLU A 111 -5.70 1.19 24.30
N GLY A 112 -7.02 1.42 24.40
CA GLY A 112 -7.96 1.18 23.30
C GLY A 112 -7.66 2.05 22.08
N ARG A 113 -7.40 3.35 22.31
CA ARG A 113 -7.04 4.28 21.22
C ARG A 113 -5.69 3.94 20.60
N GLU A 114 -4.71 3.48 21.37
CA GLU A 114 -3.42 3.06 20.83
C GLU A 114 -3.53 1.81 19.96
N LEU A 115 -4.30 0.80 20.40
CA LEU A 115 -4.52 -0.40 19.60
C LEU A 115 -5.18 -0.08 18.26
N VAL A 116 -6.19 0.79 18.25
CA VAL A 116 -6.83 1.25 17.00
C VAL A 116 -5.86 2.06 16.14
N ARG A 117 -5.10 2.98 16.74
CA ARG A 117 -4.13 3.83 16.04
C ARG A 117 -3.09 3.03 15.27
N TYR A 118 -2.65 1.89 15.82
CA TYR A 118 -1.68 1.00 15.18
C TYR A 118 -2.32 -0.15 14.39
N GLY A 119 -3.64 -0.12 14.17
CA GLY A 119 -4.34 -1.15 13.40
C GLY A 119 -4.34 -2.54 14.05
N MET A 120 -4.12 -2.63 15.36
CA MET A 120 -4.12 -3.89 16.09
C MET A 120 -5.54 -4.30 16.54
N ALA A 121 -6.46 -3.34 16.56
CA ALA A 121 -7.85 -3.53 16.94
C ALA A 121 -8.79 -2.54 16.23
N GLU A 122 -10.07 -2.86 16.22
CA GLU A 122 -11.13 -2.04 15.66
C GLU A 122 -12.29 -1.90 16.65
N VAL A 123 -13.11 -0.86 16.49
CA VAL A 123 -14.32 -0.68 17.31
C VAL A 123 -15.55 -1.14 16.55
N VAL A 124 -16.13 -2.25 16.98
CA VAL A 124 -17.34 -2.85 16.37
C VAL A 124 -18.44 -2.88 17.41
N ASP A 125 -19.60 -2.29 17.08
CA ASP A 125 -20.73 -2.17 18.00
C ASP A 125 -20.35 -1.59 19.39
N GLY A 126 -19.42 -0.64 19.40
CA GLY A 126 -18.93 -0.01 20.63
C GLY A 126 -18.02 -0.88 21.49
N ARG A 127 -17.52 -2.01 20.97
CA ARG A 127 -16.55 -2.89 21.64
C ARG A 127 -15.24 -2.93 20.87
N LEU A 128 -14.14 -3.09 21.59
CA LEU A 128 -12.83 -3.26 20.99
C LEU A 128 -12.65 -4.72 20.56
N MET A 129 -12.38 -4.93 19.29
CA MET A 129 -12.14 -6.23 18.65
C MET A 129 -10.70 -6.27 18.16
N MET A 130 -9.90 -7.26 18.55
CA MET A 130 -8.56 -7.40 17.97
C MET A 130 -8.66 -7.80 16.51
N VAL A 131 -7.64 -7.47 15.71
CA VAL A 131 -7.50 -8.03 14.36
C VAL A 131 -7.01 -9.48 14.41
N ASP A 132 -6.22 -9.84 15.42
CA ASP A 132 -5.66 -11.19 15.60
C ASP A 132 -6.32 -11.95 16.77
N ASP A 133 -6.86 -13.14 16.49
CA ASP A 133 -7.51 -14.01 17.47
C ASP A 133 -6.56 -14.46 18.59
N THR A 134 -5.31 -14.77 18.25
CA THR A 134 -4.34 -15.24 19.23
C THR A 134 -3.99 -14.12 20.22
N ALA A 135 -3.86 -12.89 19.73
CA ALA A 135 -3.65 -11.71 20.55
C ALA A 135 -4.85 -11.47 21.48
N ALA A 136 -6.09 -11.62 21.00
CA ALA A 136 -7.28 -11.51 21.84
C ALA A 136 -7.27 -12.55 22.98
N GLU A 137 -7.01 -13.82 22.67
CA GLU A 137 -6.92 -14.89 23.68
C GLU A 137 -5.81 -14.63 24.71
N ILE A 138 -4.66 -14.09 24.29
CA ILE A 138 -3.56 -13.73 25.19
C ILE A 138 -3.98 -12.61 26.14
N LEU A 139 -4.66 -11.58 25.64
CA LEU A 139 -5.09 -10.45 26.44
C LEU A 139 -6.22 -10.82 27.40
N ASP A 140 -7.16 -11.67 26.99
CA ASP A 140 -8.26 -12.14 27.85
C ASP A 140 -7.77 -12.91 29.09
N ARG A 141 -6.75 -13.76 28.91
CA ARG A 141 -6.14 -14.51 30.02
C ARG A 141 -5.03 -13.76 30.76
N ALA A 142 -4.67 -12.55 30.34
CA ALA A 142 -3.59 -11.79 30.97
C ALA A 142 -4.04 -11.22 32.32
N PRO A 143 -3.26 -11.38 33.41
CA PRO A 143 -3.61 -10.79 34.71
C PRO A 143 -3.69 -9.26 34.69
N ASP A 144 -2.88 -8.62 33.85
CA ASP A 144 -2.90 -7.17 33.59
C ASP A 144 -2.75 -6.94 32.08
N PRO A 145 -3.86 -6.94 31.31
CA PRO A 145 -3.81 -6.78 29.86
C PRO A 145 -3.22 -5.42 29.45
N ALA A 146 -3.44 -4.38 30.25
CA ALA A 146 -2.93 -3.04 29.97
C ALA A 146 -1.40 -2.99 29.99
N LEU A 147 -0.75 -3.76 30.88
CA LEU A 147 0.71 -3.90 30.88
C LEU A 147 1.23 -4.49 29.56
N TYR A 148 0.55 -5.51 29.02
CA TYR A 148 0.93 -6.17 27.76
C TYR A 148 0.74 -5.22 26.58
N ILE A 149 -0.39 -4.52 26.53
CA ILE A 149 -0.68 -3.53 25.48
C ILE A 149 0.38 -2.44 25.48
N ARG A 150 0.66 -1.81 26.63
CA ARG A 150 1.68 -0.76 26.72
C ARG A 150 3.08 -1.25 26.32
N ALA A 151 3.42 -2.49 26.64
CA ALA A 151 4.69 -3.08 26.21
C ALA A 151 4.73 -3.32 24.69
N LEU A 152 3.64 -3.80 24.11
CA LEU A 152 3.49 -4.01 22.68
C LEU A 152 3.53 -2.71 21.89
N VAL A 153 2.79 -1.68 22.34
CA VAL A 153 2.78 -0.36 21.71
C VAL A 153 4.17 0.26 21.72
N ARG A 154 4.89 0.25 22.85
CA ARG A 154 6.27 0.75 22.91
C ARG A 154 7.21 -0.01 21.96
N PHE A 155 7.02 -1.31 21.81
CA PHE A 155 7.80 -2.11 20.86
C PHE A 155 7.50 -1.69 19.42
N VAL A 156 6.23 -1.55 19.05
CA VAL A 156 5.80 -1.13 17.72
C VAL A 156 6.28 0.30 17.40
N GLU A 157 6.16 1.22 18.35
CA GLU A 157 6.67 2.59 18.24
C GLU A 157 8.19 2.61 18.01
N GLY A 158 8.95 1.86 18.79
CA GLY A 158 10.40 1.78 18.64
C GLY A 158 10.86 1.04 17.37
N ALA A 159 9.98 0.26 16.74
CA ALA A 159 10.29 -0.49 15.54
C ALA A 159 9.89 0.23 14.24
N GLN A 160 9.13 1.33 14.29
CA GLN A 160 8.58 2.00 13.10
C GLN A 160 9.64 2.29 12.04
N GLU A 161 10.73 2.98 12.39
CA GLU A 161 11.80 3.30 11.43
C GLU A 161 12.43 2.06 10.79
N SER A 162 12.55 0.96 11.55
CA SER A 162 13.08 -0.29 11.02
C SER A 162 12.08 -0.99 10.09
N VAL A 163 10.78 -0.95 10.43
CA VAL A 163 9.71 -1.49 9.58
C VAL A 163 9.62 -0.70 8.28
N ASP A 164 9.69 0.63 8.33
CA ASP A 164 9.68 1.50 7.15
C ASP A 164 10.87 1.22 6.23
N ALA A 165 12.08 1.10 6.80
CA ALA A 165 13.26 0.74 6.02
C ALA A 165 13.15 -0.65 5.37
N LEU A 166 12.53 -1.61 6.05
CA LEU A 166 12.26 -2.94 5.48
C LEU A 166 11.22 -2.89 4.36
N ALA A 167 10.17 -2.09 4.51
CA ALA A 167 9.17 -1.87 3.48
C ALA A 167 9.78 -1.20 2.24
N GLU A 168 10.62 -0.18 2.42
CA GLU A 168 11.34 0.48 1.32
C GLU A 168 12.25 -0.50 0.57
N ALA A 169 13.01 -1.32 1.30
CA ALA A 169 13.84 -2.36 0.70
C ALA A 169 12.99 -3.38 -0.06
N PHE A 170 11.85 -3.79 0.49
CA PHE A 170 10.94 -4.72 -0.16
C PHE A 170 10.40 -4.17 -1.48
N VAL A 171 9.91 -2.93 -1.48
CA VAL A 171 9.41 -2.23 -2.69
C VAL A 171 10.52 -2.10 -3.74
N THR A 172 11.73 -1.71 -3.33
CA THR A 172 12.88 -1.60 -4.23
C THR A 172 13.16 -2.92 -4.95
N ASN A 173 13.19 -4.04 -4.21
CA ASN A 173 13.43 -5.36 -4.80
C ASN A 173 12.27 -5.82 -5.69
N LEU A 174 11.02 -5.49 -5.34
CA LEU A 174 9.86 -5.79 -6.18
C LEU A 174 9.96 -5.06 -7.53
N THR A 175 10.41 -3.80 -7.54
CA THR A 175 10.67 -3.04 -8.77
C THR A 175 11.75 -3.70 -9.63
N GLU A 176 12.81 -4.25 -9.03
CA GLU A 176 13.83 -5.01 -9.78
C GLU A 176 13.27 -6.29 -10.42
N VAL A 177 12.48 -7.07 -9.67
CA VAL A 177 11.81 -8.28 -10.18
C VAL A 177 10.86 -7.93 -11.33
N TYR A 178 10.14 -6.82 -11.22
CA TYR A 178 9.28 -6.30 -12.28
C TYR A 178 10.08 -5.96 -13.54
N HIS A 179 11.15 -5.18 -13.42
CA HIS A 179 11.98 -4.79 -14.56
C HIS A 179 12.63 -5.98 -15.26
N ALA A 180 13.04 -7.01 -14.51
CA ALA A 180 13.57 -8.24 -15.07
C ALA A 180 12.53 -9.03 -15.89
N ARG A 181 11.25 -8.94 -15.53
CA ARG A 181 10.15 -9.69 -16.16
C ARG A 181 9.54 -8.96 -17.37
N VAL A 182 9.34 -7.65 -17.28
CA VAL A 182 8.59 -6.84 -18.27
C VAL A 182 9.51 -6.01 -19.19
N GLY A 183 10.76 -5.78 -18.77
CA GLY A 183 11.74 -4.93 -19.45
C GLY A 183 11.72 -3.49 -18.94
N VAL A 184 12.88 -2.83 -18.95
CA VAL A 184 13.14 -1.55 -18.26
C VAL A 184 12.29 -0.37 -18.77
N ASP A 185 11.74 -0.43 -19.99
CA ASP A 185 11.01 0.69 -20.64
C ASP A 185 9.66 0.30 -21.27
N ARG A 186 9.00 -0.75 -20.77
CA ARG A 186 7.72 -1.20 -21.33
C ARG A 186 6.56 -0.95 -20.38
N LEU A 187 5.58 -0.16 -20.83
CA LEU A 187 4.28 -0.03 -20.17
C LEU A 187 3.58 -1.41 -20.17
N PRO A 188 3.16 -1.92 -19.00
CA PRO A 188 2.56 -3.25 -18.86
C PRO A 188 1.23 -3.29 -19.59
N ARG A 189 1.07 -4.23 -20.52
CA ARG A 189 -0.15 -4.32 -21.32
C ARG A 189 -1.34 -4.66 -20.42
N PRO A 190 -2.59 -4.42 -20.86
CA PRO A 190 -3.77 -4.79 -20.07
C PRO A 190 -3.80 -6.28 -19.72
N GLU A 191 -3.32 -7.15 -20.63
CA GLU A 191 -3.15 -8.59 -20.42
C GLU A 191 -2.10 -8.95 -19.34
N ASP A 192 -1.17 -8.05 -19.06
CA ASP A 192 -0.12 -8.23 -18.05
C ASP A 192 -0.58 -7.79 -16.65
N SER A 193 -1.72 -7.11 -16.53
CA SER A 193 -2.18 -6.53 -15.26
C SER A 193 -2.54 -7.59 -14.21
N ASP A 194 -3.17 -8.69 -14.65
CA ASP A 194 -3.47 -9.83 -13.76
C ASP A 194 -2.22 -10.58 -13.32
N VAL A 195 -1.26 -10.73 -14.24
CA VAL A 195 0.05 -11.33 -13.95
C VAL A 195 0.83 -10.47 -12.97
N LEU A 196 0.81 -9.15 -13.16
CA LEU A 196 1.48 -8.19 -12.28
C LEU A 196 0.86 -8.21 -10.88
N ARG A 197 -0.47 -8.22 -10.79
CA ARG A 197 -1.19 -8.36 -9.53
C ARG A 197 -0.76 -9.63 -8.78
N GLN A 198 -0.74 -10.77 -9.47
CA GLN A 198 -0.34 -12.04 -8.88
C GLN A 198 1.11 -12.01 -8.38
N VAL A 199 2.04 -11.42 -9.14
CA VAL A 199 3.44 -11.31 -8.73
C VAL A 199 3.58 -10.47 -7.46
N ILE A 200 2.87 -9.34 -7.37
CA ILE A 200 2.88 -8.48 -6.18
C ILE A 200 2.30 -9.23 -4.97
N GLU A 201 1.15 -9.91 -5.14
CA GLU A 201 0.53 -10.70 -4.08
C GLU A 201 1.44 -11.84 -3.59
N ASP A 202 2.03 -12.60 -4.52
CA ASP A 202 2.95 -13.70 -4.20
C ASP A 202 4.20 -13.17 -3.49
N TYR A 203 4.78 -12.07 -3.97
CA TYR A 203 5.97 -11.48 -3.39
C TYR A 203 5.69 -10.95 -1.98
N ARG A 204 4.52 -10.33 -1.74
CA ARG A 204 4.09 -9.87 -0.41
C ARG A 204 3.92 -11.03 0.56
N ALA A 205 3.18 -12.06 0.17
CA ALA A 205 2.99 -13.25 0.99
C ALA A 205 4.32 -13.94 1.35
N LEU A 206 5.28 -13.97 0.42
CA LEU A 206 6.63 -14.46 0.68
C LEU A 206 7.40 -13.55 1.63
N GLY A 207 7.34 -12.24 1.42
CA GLY A 207 7.94 -11.22 2.28
C GLY A 207 7.49 -11.37 3.73
N ASP A 208 6.18 -11.35 3.96
CA ASP A 208 5.58 -11.48 5.30
C ASP A 208 6.08 -12.72 6.03
N ARG A 209 6.07 -13.87 5.33
CA ARG A 209 6.50 -15.15 5.91
C ARG A 209 7.99 -15.19 6.21
N VAL A 210 8.83 -14.70 5.30
CA VAL A 210 10.29 -14.65 5.50
C VAL A 210 10.63 -13.71 6.65
N MET A 211 10.00 -12.54 6.71
CA MET A 211 10.23 -11.55 7.75
C MET A 211 9.81 -12.06 9.13
N ALA A 212 8.66 -12.73 9.24
CA ALA A 212 8.24 -13.38 10.49
C ALA A 212 9.26 -14.41 10.98
N VAL A 213 9.80 -15.24 10.06
CA VAL A 213 10.84 -16.25 10.39
C VAL A 213 12.14 -15.58 10.82
N GLN A 214 12.60 -14.55 10.12
CA GLN A 214 13.83 -13.83 10.47
C GLN A 214 13.69 -13.11 11.81
N PHE A 215 12.55 -12.47 12.05
CA PHE A 215 12.25 -11.84 13.33
C PHE A 215 12.26 -12.87 14.47
N ALA A 216 11.59 -14.01 14.33
CA ALA A 216 11.60 -15.07 15.34
C ALA A 216 13.03 -15.58 15.64
N LYS A 217 13.86 -15.71 14.61
CA LYS A 217 15.27 -16.12 14.75
C LYS A 217 16.10 -15.05 15.47
N ALA A 218 15.93 -13.78 15.11
CA ALA A 218 16.62 -12.66 15.74
C ALA A 218 16.22 -12.53 17.22
N THR A 219 14.92 -12.57 17.51
CA THR A 219 14.38 -12.53 18.88
C THR A 219 14.93 -13.65 19.73
N ARG A 220 14.94 -14.90 19.23
CA ARG A 220 15.53 -16.04 19.94
C ARG A 220 17.01 -15.80 20.27
N ARG A 221 17.78 -15.30 19.30
CA ARG A 221 19.21 -15.00 19.49
C ARG A 221 19.44 -13.98 20.61
N HIS A 222 18.65 -12.91 20.63
CA HIS A 222 18.77 -11.87 21.66
C HIS A 222 18.27 -12.34 23.03
N MET A 223 17.17 -13.10 23.08
CA MET A 223 16.68 -13.68 24.34
C MET A 223 17.70 -14.61 24.99
N VAL A 224 18.36 -15.48 24.21
CA VAL A 224 19.41 -16.37 24.73
C VAL A 224 20.61 -15.57 25.25
N ALA A 225 21.06 -14.55 24.52
CA ALA A 225 22.17 -13.69 24.96
C ALA A 225 21.83 -12.93 26.25
N SER A 226 20.61 -12.40 26.36
CA SER A 226 20.13 -11.72 27.57
C SER A 226 19.98 -12.67 28.76
N ALA A 227 19.49 -13.90 28.56
CA ALA A 227 19.38 -14.90 29.61
C ALA A 227 20.75 -15.33 30.16
N SER A 228 21.76 -15.50 29.29
CA SER A 228 23.14 -15.77 29.68
C SER A 228 23.78 -14.60 30.44
N GLY A 229 23.51 -13.35 30.03
CA GLY A 229 23.97 -12.15 30.75
C GLY A 229 23.30 -11.99 32.12
N TYR A 230 21.99 -12.27 32.21
CA TYR A 230 21.24 -12.21 33.47
C TYR A 230 21.66 -13.32 34.45
N THR A 231 21.84 -14.56 33.97
CA THR A 231 22.35 -15.66 34.81
C THR A 231 23.81 -15.44 35.22
N ALA A 232 24.66 -14.92 34.34
CA ALA A 232 26.02 -14.52 34.70
C ALA A 232 26.02 -13.37 35.73
N GLY A 233 25.15 -12.36 35.58
CA GLY A 233 25.01 -11.27 36.54
C GLY A 233 24.51 -11.73 37.91
N ILE A 234 23.54 -12.66 37.96
CA ILE A 234 23.09 -13.27 39.22
C ILE A 234 24.20 -14.09 39.88
N LEU A 235 24.97 -14.85 39.10
CA LEU A 235 26.04 -15.70 39.60
C LEU A 235 27.29 -14.91 40.04
N LEU A 236 27.59 -13.77 39.38
CA LEU A 236 28.78 -12.96 39.65
C LEU A 236 28.54 -11.86 40.71
N ASP A 237 27.38 -11.21 40.71
CA ASP A 237 27.09 -10.09 41.61
C ASP A 237 26.25 -10.49 42.84
N GLY A 238 25.77 -11.74 42.93
CA GLY A 238 25.12 -12.29 44.12
C GLY A 238 23.82 -11.59 44.56
N ALA A 239 23.25 -10.70 43.74
CA ALA A 239 22.06 -9.93 44.07
C ALA A 239 20.76 -10.74 43.85
N TRP A 240 20.58 -11.83 44.61
CA TRP A 240 19.26 -12.40 44.82
C TRP A 240 18.66 -11.80 46.09
N GLN A 241 17.84 -10.75 45.95
CA GLN A 241 16.92 -10.36 47.02
C GLN A 241 15.57 -11.05 46.80
N PRO A 242 15.19 -12.02 47.65
CA PRO A 242 13.80 -12.45 47.69
C PRO A 242 13.00 -11.30 48.30
N ARG A 243 11.96 -10.84 47.61
CA ARG A 243 10.92 -10.04 48.26
C ARG A 243 10.33 -10.90 49.38
N ARG A 244 10.74 -10.64 50.63
CA ARG A 244 9.98 -11.01 51.84
C ARG A 244 8.80 -10.04 51.94
N GLY A 245 7.65 -10.58 52.32
CA GLY A 245 6.35 -10.01 52.02
C GLY A 245 5.88 -8.87 52.91
N ALA A 246 4.67 -8.40 52.59
CA ALA A 246 3.58 -8.14 53.52
C ALA A 246 2.27 -8.43 52.76
#